data_AF-A0A2E6KZF0-F1
#
_entry.id   AF-A0A2E6KZF0-F1
#
_cell.length_a   1.000
_cell.length_b   1.000
_cell.length_c   1.000
_cell.angle_alpha   90.00
_cell.angle_beta   90.00
_cell.angle_gamma   90.00
#
_symmetry.space_group_name_H-M   'P 1'
#
loop_
_entity.id
_entity.type
_entity.pdbx_description
1 polymer ?
#
loop_
_entity_poly.entity_id
_entity_poly.type
_entity_poly.pdbx_seq_one_letter_code
_entity_poly.pdbx_strand_id
1 'polypeptide(L)'
;MRRRWSEERRNNQQQAEWIVAWLRKNGPATIREIVGALTSAGREVRAHIIQRALIRSPFVTKSGERIVDGEIHSVWSFSVD
;
A
#
# COMPACT_ATOMS: atom_id res chain seq x y z
N MET A 1 -5.10 2.98 -31.53
CA MET A 1 -4.86 3.93 -30.42
C MET A 1 -5.65 3.49 -29.18
N ARG A 2 -5.14 2.51 -28.40
CA ARG A 2 -5.80 1.93 -27.19
C ARG A 2 -4.81 1.52 -26.07
N ARG A 3 -3.50 1.73 -26.24
CA ARG A 3 -2.43 1.15 -25.39
C ARG A 3 -2.17 1.91 -24.08
N ARG A 4 -2.32 3.24 -24.08
CA ARG A 4 -1.93 4.09 -22.93
C ARG A 4 -2.72 3.77 -21.64
N TRP A 5 -4.02 3.53 -21.76
CA TRP A 5 -4.88 3.16 -20.63
C TRP A 5 -4.51 1.80 -20.02
N SER A 6 -4.12 0.84 -20.86
CA SER A 6 -3.69 -0.48 -20.37
C SER A 6 -2.35 -0.41 -19.61
N GLU A 7 -1.44 0.47 -20.04
CA GLU A 7 -0.14 0.66 -19.39
C GLU A 7 -0.31 1.34 -18.03
N GLU A 8 -1.10 2.40 -17.96
CA GLU A 8 -1.39 3.09 -16.69
C GLU A 8 -2.03 2.16 -15.67
N ARG A 9 -3.04 1.37 -16.08
CA ARG A 9 -3.66 0.37 -15.19
C ARG A 9 -2.70 -0.70 -14.73
N ARG A 10 -1.78 -1.14 -15.60
CA ARG A 10 -0.75 -2.13 -15.26
C ARG A 10 0.28 -1.54 -14.30
N ASN A 11 0.71 -0.29 -14.49
CA ASN A 11 1.62 0.40 -13.58
C ASN A 11 0.97 0.57 -12.20
N ASN A 12 -0.29 0.97 -12.18
CA ASN A 12 -1.08 1.10 -10.94
C ASN A 12 -1.23 -0.25 -10.22
N GLN A 13 -1.40 -1.35 -10.96
CA GLN A 13 -1.45 -2.70 -10.38
C GLN A 13 -0.09 -3.10 -9.79
N GLN A 14 0.99 -2.98 -10.55
CA GLN A 14 2.34 -3.32 -10.09
C GLN A 14 2.75 -2.53 -8.85
N GLN A 15 2.34 -1.26 -8.78
CA GLN A 15 2.63 -0.43 -7.63
C GLN A 15 1.83 -0.85 -6.38
N ALA A 16 0.55 -1.23 -6.56
CA ALA A 16 -0.24 -1.78 -5.47
C ALA A 16 0.35 -3.13 -4.97
N GLU A 17 0.74 -4.01 -5.89
CA GLU A 17 1.40 -5.28 -5.58
C GLU A 17 2.73 -5.08 -4.85
N TRP A 18 3.48 -4.03 -5.21
CA TRP A 18 4.71 -3.68 -4.49
C TRP A 18 4.44 -3.33 -3.02
N ILE A 19 3.37 -2.57 -2.72
CA ILE A 19 2.99 -2.25 -1.33
C ILE A 19 2.66 -3.53 -0.56
N VAL A 20 1.89 -4.45 -1.16
CA VAL A 20 1.55 -5.74 -0.55
C VAL A 20 2.81 -6.56 -0.27
N ALA A 21 3.73 -6.66 -1.24
CA ALA A 21 4.99 -7.36 -1.08
C ALA A 21 5.89 -6.71 -0.01
N TRP A 22 5.85 -5.38 0.10
CA TRP A 22 6.57 -4.65 1.14
C TRP A 22 6.01 -4.96 2.54
N LEU A 23 4.69 -4.94 2.71
CA LEU A 23 4.03 -5.34 3.96
C LEU A 23 4.37 -6.80 4.35
N ARG A 24 4.39 -7.71 3.37
CA ARG A 24 4.80 -9.10 3.61
C ARG A 24 6.23 -9.22 4.15
N LYS A 25 7.15 -8.36 3.71
CA LYS A 25 8.57 -8.39 4.08
C LYS A 25 8.88 -7.63 5.37
N ASN A 26 8.19 -6.52 5.62
CA ASN A 26 8.50 -5.58 6.71
C ASN A 26 7.51 -5.69 7.88
N GLY A 27 6.41 -6.41 7.69
CA GLY A 27 5.39 -6.60 8.71
C GLY A 27 4.30 -5.51 8.70
N PRO A 28 3.49 -5.46 9.77
CA PRO A 28 2.39 -4.52 9.89
C PRO A 28 2.84 -3.06 9.88
N ALA A 29 2.15 -2.20 9.11
CA ALA A 29 2.52 -0.79 8.98
C ALA A 29 1.30 0.12 8.84
N THR A 30 1.49 1.37 9.24
CA THR A 30 0.56 2.48 9.02
C THR A 30 0.68 3.04 7.60
N ILE A 31 -0.33 3.81 7.18
CA ILE A 31 -0.27 4.53 5.89
C ILE A 31 0.97 5.45 5.85
N ARG A 32 1.33 6.09 6.97
CA ARG A 32 2.49 6.99 7.06
C ARG A 32 3.80 6.24 6.79
N GLU A 33 3.98 5.06 7.39
CA GLU A 33 5.15 4.21 7.16
C GLU A 33 5.20 3.71 5.71
N ILE A 34 4.06 3.33 5.13
CA ILE A 34 3.96 2.92 3.71
C ILE A 34 4.34 4.08 2.77
N VAL A 35 3.87 5.30 3.06
CA VAL A 35 4.26 6.51 2.30
C VAL A 35 5.76 6.72 2.40
N GLY A 36 6.34 6.63 3.60
CA GLY A 36 7.79 6.74 3.80
C GLY A 36 8.58 5.68 3.01
N ALA A 37 8.09 4.44 2.96
CA ALA A 37 8.69 3.36 2.18
C ALA A 37 8.63 3.61 0.67
N LEU A 38 7.51 4.11 0.17
CA LEU A 38 7.35 4.49 -1.24
C LEU A 38 8.33 5.61 -1.63
N THR A 39 8.39 6.67 -0.82
CA THR A 39 9.32 7.79 -1.04
C THR A 39 10.77 7.33 -1.02
N SER A 40 11.14 6.50 -0.03
CA SER A 40 12.51 5.96 0.08
C SER A 40 12.89 5.04 -1.08
N ALA A 41 11.90 4.36 -1.67
CA ALA A 41 12.09 3.51 -2.86
C ALA A 41 12.04 4.30 -4.19
N GLY A 42 11.93 5.63 -4.15
CA GLY A 42 11.81 6.47 -5.35
C GLY A 42 10.50 6.26 -6.12
N ARG A 43 9.44 5.79 -5.44
CA ARG A 43 8.13 5.52 -6.04
C ARG A 43 7.17 6.66 -5.75
N GLU A 44 6.35 6.99 -6.75
CA GLU A 44 5.37 8.07 -6.64
C GLU A 44 4.27 7.75 -5.62
N VAL A 45 3.94 8.67 -4.72
CA VAL A 45 2.90 8.45 -3.71
C VAL A 45 1.54 8.82 -4.29
N ARG A 46 0.67 7.82 -4.50
CA ARG A 46 -0.69 8.00 -5.05
C ARG A 46 -1.73 7.39 -4.12
N ALA A 47 -2.64 8.22 -3.60
CA ALA A 47 -3.67 7.80 -2.65
C ALA A 47 -4.53 6.62 -3.17
N HIS A 48 -4.96 6.66 -4.44
CA HIS A 48 -5.76 5.58 -5.02
C HIS A 48 -5.02 4.24 -5.16
N ILE A 49 -3.68 4.26 -5.26
CA ILE A 49 -2.84 3.05 -5.30
C ILE A 49 -2.72 2.44 -3.92
N ILE A 50 -2.47 3.27 -2.91
CA ILE A 50 -2.44 2.85 -1.51
C ILE A 50 -3.80 2.26 -1.12
N GLN A 51 -4.90 2.96 -1.44
CA GLN A 51 -6.25 2.45 -1.20
C GLN A 51 -6.49 1.11 -1.91
N ARG A 52 -6.02 0.94 -3.16
CA ARG A 52 -6.13 -0.33 -3.88
C ARG A 52 -5.34 -1.44 -3.20
N ALA A 53 -4.13 -1.18 -2.72
CA ALA A 53 -3.30 -2.15 -2.02
C ALA A 53 -3.87 -2.54 -0.65
N LEU A 54 -4.47 -1.61 0.09
CA LEU A 54 -4.93 -1.83 1.46
C LEU A 54 -6.37 -2.33 1.56
N ILE A 55 -7.27 -1.80 0.73
CA ILE A 55 -8.72 -2.08 0.82
C ILE A 55 -9.16 -3.15 -0.18
N ARG A 56 -8.56 -3.18 -1.37
CA ARG A 56 -9.00 -4.08 -2.46
C ARG A 56 -8.12 -5.32 -2.61
N SER A 57 -6.97 -5.37 -1.95
CA SER A 57 -6.13 -6.55 -1.97
C SER A 57 -6.74 -7.62 -1.06
N PRO A 58 -6.87 -8.87 -1.52
CA PRO A 58 -7.29 -9.98 -0.66
C PRO A 58 -6.19 -10.34 0.36
N PHE A 59 -4.96 -9.86 0.17
CA PHE A 59 -3.81 -10.22 1.00
C PHE A 59 -3.47 -9.20 2.08
N VAL A 60 -4.30 -8.17 2.27
CA VAL A 60 -4.05 -7.11 3.24
C VAL A 60 -5.29 -6.89 4.09
N THR A 61 -5.10 -6.82 5.40
CA THR A 61 -6.17 -6.58 6.36
C THR A 61 -5.77 -5.48 7.34
N LYS A 62 -6.75 -4.76 7.88
CA LYS A 62 -6.54 -3.84 8.99
C LYS A 62 -6.39 -4.69 10.26
N SER A 63 -5.20 -4.69 10.84
CA SER A 63 -4.87 -5.50 12.02
C SER A 63 -5.02 -4.75 13.35
N GLY A 64 -5.23 -3.44 13.30
CA GLY A 64 -5.48 -2.63 14.48
C GLY A 64 -5.23 -1.15 14.26
N GLU A 65 -4.90 -0.47 15.34
CA GLU A 65 -4.60 0.96 15.37
C GLU A 65 -3.40 1.22 16.28
N ARG A 66 -2.62 2.26 15.96
CA ARG A 66 -1.44 2.70 16.70
C ARG A 66 -1.48 4.21 16.87
N ILE A 67 -1.14 4.70 18.06
CA ILE A 67 -0.95 6.13 18.30
C ILE A 67 0.45 6.52 17.83
N VAL A 68 0.54 7.49 16.92
CA VAL A 68 1.80 8.09 16.45
C VAL A 68 1.62 9.61 16.53
N ASP A 69 2.54 10.31 17.20
CA ASP A 69 2.48 11.78 17.38
C ASP A 69 1.15 12.30 17.95
N GLY A 70 0.46 11.50 18.78
CA GLY A 70 -0.84 11.85 19.36
C GLY A 70 -2.05 11.55 18.47
N GLU A 71 -1.83 11.09 17.23
CA GLU A 71 -2.88 10.71 16.27
C GLU A 71 -3.05 9.19 16.17
N ILE A 72 -4.28 8.74 15.97
CA ILE A 72 -4.60 7.33 15.76
C ILE A 72 -4.41 6.98 14.29
N HIS A 73 -3.54 6.01 14.01
CA HIS A 73 -3.31 5.48 12.68
C HIS A 73 -3.73 4.02 12.59
N SER A 74 -4.46 3.69 11.52
CA SER A 74 -4.76 2.29 11.19
C SER A 74 -3.48 1.54 10.83
N VAL A 75 -3.31 0.35 11.40
CA VAL A 75 -2.21 -0.58 11.10
C VAL A 75 -2.73 -1.64 10.12
N TRP A 76 -1.95 -1.88 9.08
CA TRP A 76 -2.27 -2.80 7.99
C TRP A 76 -1.25 -3.92 7.95
N SER A 77 -1.71 -5.15 7.83
CA SER A 77 -0.88 -6.35 7.81
C SER A 77 -1.11 -7.15 6.55
N PHE A 78 -0.06 -7.82 6.07
CA PHE A 78 -0.22 -8.92 5.13
C PHE A 78 -0.89 -10.11 5.83
N SER A 79 -1.95 -10.65 5.22
CA SER A 79 -2.62 -11.88 5.65
C SER A 79 -2.84 -12.81 4.45
N VAL A 80 -2.82 -14.11 4.70
CA VAL A 80 -3.12 -15.18 3.73
C VAL A 80 -4.24 -16.08 4.25
N ASP A 81 -5.10 -15.54 5.13
CA ASP A 81 -6.32 -16.23 5.60
C ASP A 81 -7.08 -16.94 4.47
#